data_AF-A0A2K4XAC6-F1
#
_entry.id   AF-A0A2K4XAC6-F1
#
_cell.length_a   1.000
_cell.length_b   1.000
_cell.length_c   1.000
_cell.angle_alpha   90.00
_cell.angle_beta   90.00
_cell.angle_gamma   90.00
#
_symmetry.space_group_name_H-M   'P 1'
#
loop_
_entity.id
_entity.type
_entity.pdbx_description
1 polymer ?
#
loop_
_entity_poly.entity_id
_entity_poly.type
_entity_poly.pdbx_seq_one_letter_code
_entity_poly.pdbx_strand_id
1 'polypeptide(L)'
;MRTLFLLNMRTRLLFTILPAFISLNTAAQELSQTLILAGSTLNACNSSNAKNCINSQHIKGKQHSWFKVTDAKIKQINLNWPTNNTNNKNAAVQSLAKVLNKSTKSLSKSDLLWQWRDINNEGLNSLSKQEYNFVIDMLEEFKADKVQVNTALNAQNSTNNILQFISGSLKVNNPNPSMLVITASSKDPYSMANRSTALFDSTNINTQWLALTPALAKAITTNSCNNLPALRQSKMGVYNREVIYPEQTKAEMALCKGGVHALTSLIKNSTGVMFNDGDVSLTRKVLFDQNNNPYPWTQALQSRPVIVGEGAGSLVQSAAKSNLNTAIVTGGSSIGALRGDKATKQQRLTYTAAGGLGSFNYGLLDSQFSEQNRTLRLATLLSKTSTKTKSDEQLQQGFGIDENTALVVINHPGII
;
A
#
# COMPACT_ATOMS: atom_id res chain seq x y z
N MET A 1 87.22 29.00 -26.47
CA MET A 1 87.83 27.68 -26.23
C MET A 1 87.33 27.17 -24.89
N ARG A 2 86.49 26.13 -24.85
CA ARG A 2 86.88 24.72 -24.55
C ARG A 2 87.44 24.61 -23.11
N THR A 3 86.99 23.76 -22.20
CA THR A 3 86.11 22.58 -22.22
C THR A 3 85.98 22.09 -20.76
N LEU A 4 84.87 21.40 -20.50
CA LEU A 4 84.64 20.32 -19.53
C LEU A 4 85.89 19.51 -19.08
N PHE A 5 85.86 18.86 -17.88
CA PHE A 5 85.68 17.39 -17.75
C PHE A 5 85.72 16.85 -16.30
N LEU A 6 84.72 16.00 -16.00
CA LEU A 6 84.65 14.82 -15.11
C LEU A 6 85.04 14.85 -13.62
N LEU A 7 84.10 14.40 -12.78
CA LEU A 7 84.36 13.26 -11.87
C LEU A 7 83.08 12.43 -11.58
N ASN A 8 83.17 11.17 -12.01
CA ASN A 8 82.57 9.90 -11.56
C ASN A 8 81.17 9.75 -10.92
N MET A 9 80.40 8.90 -11.61
CA MET A 9 79.21 8.15 -11.24
C MET A 9 79.28 7.46 -9.87
N ARG A 10 78.24 7.67 -9.05
CA ARG A 10 77.67 6.64 -8.18
C ARG A 10 76.15 6.53 -8.44
N THR A 11 75.77 5.29 -8.70
CA THR A 11 74.46 4.69 -8.93
C THR A 11 73.30 5.29 -8.11
N ARG A 12 72.24 5.74 -8.80
CA ARG A 12 70.87 5.85 -8.26
C ARG A 12 69.94 4.98 -9.09
N LEU A 13 69.53 3.84 -8.53
CA LEU A 13 68.30 3.16 -8.95
C LEU A 13 67.12 3.94 -8.34
N LEU A 14 66.31 4.58 -9.17
CA LEU A 14 65.00 5.08 -8.78
C LEU A 14 64.01 3.90 -8.83
N PHE A 15 63.57 3.42 -7.67
CA PHE A 15 62.36 2.62 -7.56
C PHE A 15 61.15 3.56 -7.59
N THR A 16 60.53 3.73 -8.75
CA THR A 16 59.18 4.28 -8.88
C THR A 16 58.17 3.18 -8.53
N ILE A 17 57.61 3.23 -7.33
CA ILE A 17 56.45 2.41 -6.93
C ILE A 17 55.20 3.08 -7.50
N LEU A 18 54.63 2.49 -8.55
CA LEU A 18 53.34 2.90 -9.13
C LEU A 18 52.22 2.23 -8.29
N PRO A 19 51.33 2.96 -7.62
CA PRO A 19 50.18 2.35 -6.98
C PRO A 19 49.16 2.00 -8.07
N ALA A 20 48.97 0.71 -8.32
CA ALA A 20 47.85 0.21 -9.10
C ALA A 20 46.56 0.46 -8.32
N PHE A 21 45.87 1.56 -8.61
CA PHE A 21 44.48 1.75 -8.22
C PHE A 21 43.63 0.74 -9.00
N ILE A 22 43.39 -0.44 -8.41
CA ILE A 22 42.34 -1.34 -8.86
C ILE A 22 41.01 -0.70 -8.44
N SER A 23 40.46 0.12 -9.32
CA SER A 23 39.07 0.57 -9.22
C SER A 23 38.18 -0.64 -9.42
N LEU A 24 37.79 -1.29 -8.33
CA LEU A 24 36.63 -2.19 -8.30
C LEU A 24 35.38 -1.33 -8.54
N ASN A 25 35.10 -1.04 -9.82
CA ASN A 25 33.77 -0.63 -10.24
C ASN A 25 32.86 -1.84 -10.03
N THR A 26 32.28 -1.95 -8.83
CA THR A 26 31.03 -2.68 -8.66
C THR A 26 29.96 -1.89 -9.38
N ALA A 27 29.90 -2.00 -10.70
CA ALA A 27 28.73 -1.63 -11.45
C ALA A 27 27.61 -2.53 -10.93
N ALA A 28 26.73 -1.98 -10.10
CA ALA A 28 25.44 -2.59 -9.87
C ALA A 28 24.82 -2.77 -11.25
N GLN A 29 24.62 -4.02 -11.68
CA GLN A 29 23.83 -4.30 -12.87
C GLN A 29 22.45 -3.67 -12.63
N GLU A 30 22.17 -2.54 -13.28
CA GLU A 30 20.84 -1.95 -13.24
C GLU A 30 19.89 -3.00 -13.80
N LEU A 31 19.00 -3.52 -12.96
CA LEU A 31 18.01 -4.49 -13.40
C LEU A 31 16.99 -3.75 -14.27
N SER A 32 16.61 -4.36 -15.40
CA SER A 32 15.45 -3.87 -16.14
C SER A 32 14.22 -3.89 -15.22
N GLN A 33 13.51 -2.76 -15.17
CA GLN A 33 12.34 -2.60 -14.31
C GLN A 33 11.24 -1.82 -15.03
N THR A 34 10.02 -2.33 -14.98
CA THR A 34 8.81 -1.64 -15.43
C THR A 34 7.98 -1.25 -14.22
N LEU A 35 7.77 0.04 -14.04
CA LEU A 35 6.91 0.62 -13.02
C LEU A 35 5.61 1.09 -13.65
N ILE A 36 4.47 0.67 -13.09
CA ILE A 36 3.13 1.01 -13.58
C ILE A 36 2.37 1.64 -12.41
N LEU A 37 2.17 2.96 -12.46
CA LEU A 37 1.58 3.75 -11.39
C LEU A 37 0.17 4.19 -11.81
N ALA A 38 -0.86 3.45 -11.39
CA ALA A 38 -2.24 3.83 -11.61
C ALA A 38 -2.67 4.93 -10.62
N GLY A 39 -3.46 5.90 -11.09
CA GLY A 39 -3.92 7.02 -10.26
C GLY A 39 -4.95 6.63 -9.20
N SER A 40 -5.58 5.47 -9.33
CA SER A 40 -6.53 4.92 -8.37
C SER A 40 -6.59 3.38 -8.45
N THR A 41 -7.47 2.78 -7.64
CA THR A 41 -7.82 1.37 -7.75
C THR A 41 -8.23 1.02 -9.18
N LEU A 42 -7.73 -0.10 -9.72
CA LEU A 42 -8.17 -0.61 -11.03
C LEU A 42 -9.61 -1.13 -10.91
N ASN A 43 -10.56 -0.30 -11.33
CA ASN A 43 -12.00 -0.52 -11.17
C ASN A 43 -12.53 -1.52 -12.21
N ALA A 44 -12.21 -2.80 -12.03
CA ALA A 44 -12.80 -3.88 -12.80
C ALA A 44 -14.27 -4.16 -12.37
N CYS A 45 -15.05 -4.65 -13.32
CA CYS A 45 -16.35 -5.26 -13.14
C CYS A 45 -16.24 -6.42 -12.15
N ASN A 46 -17.03 -6.35 -11.08
CA ASN A 46 -16.98 -7.32 -10.00
C ASN A 46 -18.32 -7.45 -9.30
N SER A 47 -18.52 -8.59 -8.62
CA SER A 47 -19.77 -8.90 -7.92
C SER A 47 -20.11 -7.90 -6.82
N SER A 48 -19.16 -7.17 -6.25
CA SER A 48 -19.44 -6.19 -5.18
C SER A 48 -19.80 -4.79 -5.67
N ASN A 49 -19.56 -4.48 -6.95
CA ASN A 49 -19.90 -3.20 -7.54
C ASN A 49 -20.20 -3.36 -9.04
N ALA A 50 -21.47 -3.59 -9.35
CA ALA A 50 -21.94 -3.75 -10.71
C ALA A 50 -21.75 -2.49 -11.58
N LYS A 51 -21.55 -1.30 -11.00
CA LYS A 51 -21.35 -0.05 -11.78
C LYS A 51 -20.12 -0.10 -12.68
N ASN A 52 -19.14 -0.94 -12.36
CA ASN A 52 -17.94 -1.13 -13.17
C ASN A 52 -18.16 -2.12 -14.33
N CYS A 53 -19.35 -2.71 -14.44
CA CYS A 53 -19.72 -3.69 -15.44
C CYS A 53 -20.47 -3.04 -16.61
N ILE A 54 -20.27 -3.56 -17.82
CA ILE A 54 -21.06 -3.18 -18.99
C ILE A 54 -22.55 -3.29 -18.66
N ASN A 55 -23.32 -2.23 -18.91
CA ASN A 55 -24.75 -2.14 -18.59
C ASN A 55 -25.11 -2.46 -17.13
N SER A 56 -24.18 -2.26 -16.19
CA SER A 56 -24.34 -2.65 -14.78
C SER A 56 -24.72 -4.11 -14.57
N GLN A 57 -24.22 -5.01 -15.42
CA GLN A 57 -24.51 -6.44 -15.32
C GLN A 57 -24.08 -7.00 -13.96
N HIS A 58 -24.99 -7.73 -13.32
CA HIS A 58 -24.70 -8.39 -12.04
C HIS A 58 -23.90 -9.67 -12.26
N ILE A 59 -22.80 -9.79 -11.50
CA ILE A 59 -22.00 -11.01 -11.43
C ILE A 59 -22.33 -11.74 -10.12
N LYS A 60 -22.48 -13.06 -10.22
CA LYS A 60 -22.67 -13.94 -9.06
C LYS A 60 -21.41 -13.93 -8.19
N GLY A 61 -21.57 -13.71 -6.89
CA GLY A 61 -20.48 -13.65 -5.93
C GLY A 61 -20.85 -12.75 -4.74
N LYS A 62 -19.88 -12.51 -3.86
CA LYS A 62 -20.07 -11.63 -2.70
C LYS A 62 -20.39 -10.21 -3.16
N GLN A 63 -21.56 -9.70 -2.77
CA GLN A 63 -22.01 -8.34 -3.11
C GLN A 63 -21.52 -7.32 -2.08
N HIS A 64 -21.67 -7.63 -0.79
CA HIS A 64 -21.19 -6.82 0.32
C HIS A 64 -20.96 -7.71 1.55
N SER A 65 -20.30 -7.16 2.58
CA SER A 65 -20.25 -7.83 3.89
C SER A 65 -21.62 -7.80 4.57
N TRP A 66 -21.93 -8.88 5.27
CA TRP A 66 -23.15 -9.04 6.05
C TRP A 66 -22.85 -8.86 7.53
N PHE A 67 -23.79 -8.26 8.24
CA PHE A 67 -23.66 -7.98 9.66
C PHE A 67 -24.86 -8.56 10.38
N LYS A 68 -24.63 -9.18 11.53
CA LYS A 68 -25.71 -9.76 12.33
C LYS A 68 -25.49 -9.44 13.79
N VAL A 69 -26.52 -8.85 14.38
CA VAL A 69 -26.59 -8.62 15.82
C VAL A 69 -27.15 -9.88 16.46
N THR A 70 -26.52 -10.35 17.53
CA THR A 70 -26.94 -11.51 18.33
C THR A 70 -26.55 -11.27 19.78
N ASP A 71 -27.21 -11.92 20.73
CA ASP A 71 -26.84 -11.84 22.15
C ASP A 71 -25.37 -12.21 22.38
N ALA A 72 -24.89 -13.25 21.71
CA ALA A 72 -23.49 -13.68 21.79
C ALA A 72 -22.52 -12.57 21.37
N LYS A 73 -22.78 -11.90 20.24
CA LYS A 73 -21.94 -10.79 19.75
C LYS A 73 -22.04 -9.55 20.65
N ILE A 74 -23.24 -9.20 21.13
CA ILE A 74 -23.42 -8.10 22.09
C ILE A 74 -22.62 -8.37 23.37
N LYS A 75 -22.69 -9.60 23.89
CA LYS A 75 -21.90 -10.03 25.05
C LYS A 75 -20.40 -9.90 24.80
N GLN A 76 -19.91 -10.34 23.65
CA GLN A 76 -18.48 -10.21 23.30
C GLN A 76 -18.05 -8.74 23.16
N ILE A 77 -18.90 -7.88 22.59
CA ILE A 77 -18.65 -6.43 22.49
C ILE A 77 -18.57 -5.79 23.89
N ASN A 78 -19.48 -6.15 24.80
CA ASN A 78 -19.49 -5.63 26.16
C ASN A 78 -18.26 -6.07 26.97
N LEU A 79 -17.82 -7.32 26.80
CA LEU A 79 -16.68 -7.88 27.53
C LEU A 79 -15.33 -7.34 27.03
N ASN A 80 -15.19 -7.12 25.71
CA ASN A 80 -13.90 -6.80 25.09
C ASN A 80 -13.85 -5.37 24.52
N TRP A 81 -14.58 -4.44 25.13
CA TRP A 81 -14.61 -3.05 24.66
C TRP A 81 -13.17 -2.47 24.57
N PRO A 82 -12.81 -1.78 23.47
CA PRO A 82 -11.40 -1.51 23.15
C PRO A 82 -10.82 -0.28 23.86
N THR A 83 -11.62 0.41 24.69
CA THR A 83 -11.22 1.63 25.40
C THR A 83 -11.75 1.61 26.84
N ASN A 84 -11.36 2.60 27.64
CA ASN A 84 -11.90 2.80 28.98
C ASN A 84 -13.21 3.61 28.99
N ASN A 85 -13.78 3.95 27.83
CA ASN A 85 -15.00 4.76 27.75
C ASN A 85 -16.25 3.90 27.99
N THR A 86 -16.61 3.76 29.26
CA THR A 86 -17.78 2.98 29.70
C THR A 86 -19.10 3.57 29.20
N ASN A 87 -19.17 4.89 28.99
CA ASN A 87 -20.38 5.55 28.49
C ASN A 87 -20.68 5.14 27.05
N ASN A 88 -19.67 5.25 26.16
CA ASN A 88 -19.80 4.79 24.77
C ASN A 88 -20.10 3.29 24.71
N LYS A 89 -19.44 2.48 25.55
CA LYS A 89 -19.71 1.03 25.66
C LYS A 89 -21.17 0.76 25.98
N ASN A 90 -21.68 1.34 27.07
CA ASN A 90 -23.04 1.09 27.55
C ASN A 90 -24.07 1.56 26.52
N ALA A 91 -23.88 2.75 25.93
CA ALA A 91 -24.74 3.28 24.88
C ALA A 91 -24.76 2.37 23.64
N ALA A 92 -23.61 1.89 23.18
CA ALA A 92 -23.51 0.98 22.04
C ALA A 92 -24.21 -0.36 22.32
N VAL A 93 -23.96 -0.98 23.48
CA VAL A 93 -24.59 -2.24 23.88
C VAL A 93 -26.11 -2.11 23.96
N GLN A 94 -26.61 -1.02 24.56
CA GLN A 94 -28.05 -0.75 24.62
C GLN A 94 -28.67 -0.54 23.23
N SER A 95 -28.00 0.21 22.35
CA SER A 95 -28.45 0.40 20.98
C SER A 95 -28.49 -0.91 20.21
N LEU A 96 -27.46 -1.76 20.32
CA LEU A 96 -27.42 -3.06 19.66
C LEU A 96 -28.51 -4.01 20.19
N ALA A 97 -28.82 -4.00 21.49
CA ALA A 97 -29.94 -4.77 22.02
C ALA A 97 -31.29 -4.31 21.43
N LYS A 98 -31.48 -2.99 21.24
CA LYS A 98 -32.66 -2.46 20.55
C LYS A 98 -32.69 -2.81 19.06
N VAL A 99 -31.55 -2.87 18.37
CA VAL A 99 -31.47 -3.36 16.98
C VAL A 99 -31.88 -4.83 16.92
N LEU A 100 -31.37 -5.66 17.83
CA LEU A 100 -31.70 -7.09 17.91
C LEU A 100 -33.21 -7.32 18.08
N ASN A 101 -33.87 -6.52 18.94
CA ASN A 101 -35.31 -6.58 19.14
C ASN A 101 -36.13 -6.22 17.89
N LYS A 102 -35.59 -5.40 16.98
CA LYS A 102 -36.26 -5.05 15.72
C LYS A 102 -36.11 -6.14 14.66
N SER A 103 -34.96 -6.79 14.58
CA SER A 103 -34.70 -7.83 13.59
C SER A 103 -33.51 -8.72 13.97
N THR A 104 -33.66 -10.03 13.76
CA THR A 104 -32.59 -11.03 13.91
C THR A 104 -31.94 -11.38 12.57
N LYS A 105 -32.35 -10.74 11.47
CA LYS A 105 -31.83 -11.00 10.12
C LYS A 105 -30.45 -10.39 9.94
N SER A 106 -29.67 -10.97 9.03
CA SER A 106 -28.43 -10.36 8.54
C SER A 106 -28.76 -9.07 7.79
N LEU A 107 -27.97 -8.03 8.03
CA LEU A 107 -28.13 -6.68 7.51
C LEU A 107 -26.93 -6.31 6.64
N SER A 108 -27.15 -5.41 5.67
CA SER A 108 -26.05 -4.68 5.06
C SER A 108 -25.43 -3.70 6.09
N LYS A 109 -24.24 -3.19 5.79
CA LYS A 109 -23.62 -2.17 6.66
C LYS A 109 -24.48 -0.91 6.76
N SER A 110 -25.08 -0.47 5.64
CA SER A 110 -25.95 0.72 5.67
C SER A 110 -27.16 0.49 6.55
N ASP A 111 -27.85 -0.64 6.40
CA ASP A 111 -29.08 -0.90 7.16
C ASP A 111 -28.79 -1.01 8.67
N LEU A 112 -27.67 -1.64 9.04
CA LEU A 112 -27.20 -1.66 10.42
C LEU A 112 -27.00 -0.24 10.96
N LEU A 113 -26.30 0.62 10.21
CA LEU A 113 -26.00 1.99 10.63
C LEU A 113 -27.25 2.87 10.67
N TRP A 114 -28.17 2.73 9.72
CA TRP A 114 -29.46 3.44 9.74
C TRP A 114 -30.28 3.04 10.96
N GLN A 115 -30.44 1.74 11.22
CA GLN A 115 -31.17 1.26 12.39
C GLN A 115 -30.56 1.73 13.71
N TRP A 116 -29.22 1.70 13.82
CA TRP A 116 -28.53 2.21 15.00
C TRP A 116 -28.76 3.72 15.15
N ARG A 117 -28.57 4.48 14.07
CA ARG A 117 -28.73 5.93 14.09
C ARG A 117 -30.14 6.37 14.51
N ASP A 118 -31.17 5.67 14.06
CA ASP A 118 -32.56 5.93 14.44
C ASP A 118 -32.85 5.60 15.92
N ILE A 119 -32.03 4.75 16.54
CA ILE A 119 -32.11 4.43 17.97
C ILE A 119 -31.31 5.45 18.81
N ASN A 120 -30.10 5.79 18.38
CA ASN A 120 -29.20 6.68 19.10
C ASN A 120 -28.14 7.28 18.16
N ASN A 121 -28.50 8.36 17.46
CA ASN A 121 -27.59 9.07 16.55
C ASN A 121 -26.40 9.67 17.29
N GLU A 122 -26.64 10.32 18.44
CA GLU A 122 -25.60 10.96 19.24
C GLU A 122 -24.56 9.95 19.72
N GLY A 123 -25.01 8.83 20.29
CA GLY A 123 -24.13 7.76 20.74
C GLY A 123 -23.37 7.05 19.62
N LEU A 124 -23.93 6.98 18.41
CA LEU A 124 -23.19 6.47 17.24
C LEU A 124 -22.09 7.44 16.81
N ASN A 125 -22.39 8.74 16.80
CA ASN A 125 -21.44 9.79 16.41
C ASN A 125 -20.39 10.09 17.50
N SER A 126 -20.63 9.73 18.76
CA SER A 126 -19.68 9.88 19.85
C SER A 126 -18.61 8.79 19.90
N LEU A 127 -18.76 7.70 19.12
CA LEU A 127 -17.77 6.63 19.05
C LEU A 127 -16.47 7.15 18.44
N SER A 128 -15.36 6.85 19.11
CA SER A 128 -14.04 7.00 18.48
C SER A 128 -13.91 6.07 17.28
N LYS A 129 -12.98 6.37 16.36
CA LYS A 129 -12.69 5.50 15.20
C LYS A 129 -12.35 4.07 15.63
N GLN A 130 -11.66 3.90 16.77
CA GLN A 130 -11.30 2.58 17.30
C GLN A 130 -12.53 1.80 17.77
N GLU A 131 -13.43 2.45 18.52
CA GLU A 131 -14.67 1.85 19.02
C GLU A 131 -15.63 1.51 17.88
N TYR A 132 -15.82 2.43 16.94
CA TYR A 132 -16.64 2.20 15.75
C TYR A 132 -16.13 0.99 14.97
N ASN A 133 -14.83 0.94 14.67
CA ASN A 133 -14.24 -0.18 13.94
C ASN A 133 -14.40 -1.49 14.71
N PHE A 134 -14.16 -1.50 16.02
CA PHE A 134 -14.35 -2.68 16.86
C PHE A 134 -15.77 -3.22 16.76
N VAL A 135 -16.78 -2.38 16.97
CA VAL A 135 -18.17 -2.86 16.94
C VAL A 135 -18.54 -3.38 15.56
N ILE A 136 -18.23 -2.64 14.49
CA ILE A 136 -18.56 -3.07 13.13
C ILE A 136 -17.85 -4.39 12.78
N ASP A 137 -16.58 -4.51 13.12
CA ASP A 137 -15.79 -5.71 12.85
C ASP A 137 -16.29 -6.94 13.64
N MET A 138 -16.75 -6.76 14.89
CA MET A 138 -17.34 -7.82 15.71
C MET A 138 -18.73 -8.27 15.24
N LEU A 139 -19.47 -7.36 14.59
CA LEU A 139 -20.82 -7.65 14.07
C LEU A 139 -20.80 -8.32 12.68
N GLU A 140 -19.68 -8.25 11.96
CA GLU A 140 -19.54 -8.89 10.66
C GLU A 140 -19.78 -10.42 10.72
N GLU A 141 -20.32 -10.98 9.66
CA GLU A 141 -20.54 -12.41 9.50
C GLU A 141 -19.60 -13.00 8.48
N PHE A 142 -19.02 -14.15 8.83
CA PHE A 142 -18.35 -14.99 7.85
C PHE A 142 -19.36 -15.46 6.80
N LYS A 143 -18.98 -15.29 5.54
CA LYS A 143 -19.65 -15.90 4.40
C LYS A 143 -18.55 -16.44 3.49
N ALA A 144 -18.75 -17.65 2.97
CA ALA A 144 -17.77 -18.34 2.15
C ALA A 144 -17.69 -17.77 0.71
N ASP A 145 -18.67 -16.96 0.30
CA ASP A 145 -18.68 -16.32 -1.00
C ASP A 145 -17.53 -15.30 -1.12
N LYS A 146 -16.82 -15.37 -2.24
CA LYS A 146 -15.74 -14.44 -2.58
C LYS A 146 -16.25 -13.42 -3.58
N VAL A 147 -15.67 -12.21 -3.55
CA VAL A 147 -15.87 -11.24 -4.63
C VAL A 147 -15.33 -11.85 -5.91
N GLN A 148 -16.16 -11.88 -6.96
CA GLN A 148 -15.76 -12.35 -8.28
C GLN A 148 -15.47 -11.14 -9.17
N VAL A 149 -14.41 -11.23 -9.98
CA VAL A 149 -14.03 -10.20 -10.96
C VAL A 149 -14.19 -10.79 -12.35
N ASN A 150 -14.70 -10.00 -13.30
CA ASN A 150 -14.74 -10.38 -14.70
C ASN A 150 -14.27 -9.21 -15.57
N THR A 151 -13.01 -9.25 -15.96
CA THR A 151 -12.39 -8.17 -16.75
C THR A 151 -12.94 -8.06 -18.17
N ALA A 152 -13.51 -9.14 -18.72
CA ALA A 152 -14.16 -9.10 -20.04
C ALA A 152 -15.46 -8.29 -20.05
N LEU A 153 -16.06 -8.06 -18.87
CA LEU A 153 -17.27 -7.25 -18.71
C LEU A 153 -16.99 -5.85 -18.15
N ASN A 154 -15.73 -5.41 -18.13
CA ASN A 154 -15.37 -4.06 -17.67
C ASN A 154 -16.04 -2.99 -18.55
N ALA A 155 -16.77 -2.06 -17.92
CA ALA A 155 -17.31 -0.89 -18.61
C ALA A 155 -16.22 0.11 -19.03
N GLN A 156 -15.11 0.16 -18.28
CA GLN A 156 -14.04 1.11 -18.50
C GLN A 156 -12.90 0.52 -19.35
N ASN A 157 -12.80 0.95 -20.61
CA ASN A 157 -11.77 0.47 -21.53
C ASN A 157 -10.34 0.77 -21.03
N SER A 158 -10.10 1.91 -20.40
CA SER A 158 -8.74 2.24 -19.93
C SER A 158 -8.26 1.31 -18.80
N THR A 159 -9.17 0.78 -17.97
CA THR A 159 -8.82 -0.26 -16.99
C THR A 159 -8.33 -1.54 -17.70
N ASN A 160 -8.99 -1.94 -18.78
CA ASN A 160 -8.56 -3.09 -19.58
C ASN A 160 -7.18 -2.87 -20.19
N ASN A 161 -6.93 -1.68 -20.75
CA ASN A 161 -5.64 -1.34 -21.35
C ASN A 161 -4.51 -1.39 -20.32
N ILE A 162 -4.73 -0.87 -19.11
CA ILE A 162 -3.75 -0.93 -18.02
C ILE A 162 -3.49 -2.39 -17.60
N LEU A 163 -4.53 -3.20 -17.41
CA LEU A 163 -4.40 -4.62 -17.07
C LEU A 163 -3.66 -5.42 -18.16
N GLN A 164 -3.95 -5.13 -19.43
CA GLN A 164 -3.24 -5.72 -20.57
C GLN A 164 -1.76 -5.33 -20.58
N PHE A 165 -1.44 -4.06 -20.31
CA PHE A 165 -0.06 -3.58 -20.21
C PHE A 165 0.70 -4.25 -19.05
N ILE A 166 0.06 -4.41 -17.89
CA ILE A 166 0.60 -5.17 -16.76
C ILE A 166 0.90 -6.61 -17.18
N SER A 167 -0.07 -7.29 -17.81
CA SER A 167 0.10 -8.67 -18.28
C SER A 167 1.24 -8.81 -19.30
N GLY A 168 1.33 -7.90 -20.25
CA GLY A 168 2.42 -7.86 -21.24
C GLY A 168 3.79 -7.66 -20.58
N SER A 169 3.90 -6.69 -19.67
CA SER A 169 5.15 -6.39 -18.95
C SER A 169 5.64 -7.59 -18.13
N LEU A 170 4.73 -8.32 -17.50
CA LEU A 170 5.05 -9.54 -16.76
C LEU A 170 5.54 -10.65 -17.69
N LYS A 171 4.86 -10.87 -18.82
CA LYS A 171 5.20 -11.92 -19.80
C LYS A 171 6.55 -11.70 -20.48
N VAL A 172 6.93 -10.44 -20.72
CA VAL A 172 8.26 -10.10 -21.25
C VAL A 172 9.37 -10.52 -20.27
N ASN A 173 9.12 -10.41 -18.97
CA ASN A 173 10.09 -10.79 -17.94
C ASN A 173 10.09 -12.30 -17.64
N ASN A 174 8.96 -12.99 -17.80
CA ASN A 174 8.85 -14.44 -17.61
C ASN A 174 7.65 -14.98 -18.40
N PRO A 175 7.81 -16.01 -19.27
CA PRO A 175 6.70 -16.59 -20.03
C PRO A 175 5.59 -17.21 -19.17
N ASN A 176 5.92 -17.64 -17.95
CA ASN A 176 4.98 -18.12 -16.94
C ASN A 176 5.04 -17.18 -15.72
N PRO A 177 4.54 -15.94 -15.85
CA PRO A 177 4.78 -14.91 -14.86
C PRO A 177 4.00 -15.14 -13.58
N SER A 178 4.53 -14.62 -12.47
CA SER A 178 3.84 -14.57 -11.19
C SER A 178 3.74 -13.15 -10.63
N MET A 179 2.64 -12.88 -9.93
CA MET A 179 2.34 -11.59 -9.32
C MET A 179 2.00 -11.76 -7.84
N LEU A 180 2.69 -11.02 -6.98
CA LEU A 180 2.34 -10.91 -5.56
C LEU A 180 1.52 -9.65 -5.31
N VAL A 181 0.30 -9.82 -4.83
CA VAL A 181 -0.61 -8.71 -4.52
C VAL A 181 -0.54 -8.35 -3.04
N ILE A 182 -0.22 -7.11 -2.74
CA ILE A 182 -0.04 -6.55 -1.39
C ILE A 182 -1.17 -5.56 -1.12
N THR A 183 -2.01 -5.88 -0.14
CA THR A 183 -3.19 -5.07 0.21
C THR A 183 -2.98 -4.17 1.44
N ALA A 184 -1.71 -3.84 1.74
CA ALA A 184 -1.29 -3.15 2.96
C ALA A 184 -1.78 -1.70 3.05
N SER A 185 -2.19 -1.07 1.94
CA SER A 185 -2.74 0.29 1.96
C SER A 185 -4.15 0.31 2.57
N SER A 186 -4.84 -0.83 2.63
CA SER A 186 -6.19 -0.89 3.19
C SER A 186 -6.20 -1.01 4.71
N LYS A 187 -7.22 -0.41 5.37
CA LYS A 187 -7.48 -0.60 6.80
C LYS A 187 -7.60 -2.09 7.13
N ASP A 188 -8.35 -2.80 6.30
CA ASP A 188 -8.54 -4.25 6.35
C ASP A 188 -7.92 -4.88 5.09
N PRO A 189 -6.65 -5.31 5.14
CA PRO A 189 -5.98 -5.96 4.02
C PRO A 189 -6.66 -7.27 3.60
N TYR A 190 -7.29 -7.98 4.54
CA TYR A 190 -7.90 -9.29 4.30
C TYR A 190 -9.13 -9.17 3.40
N SER A 191 -9.95 -8.14 3.59
CA SER A 191 -11.15 -7.91 2.78
C SER A 191 -10.83 -7.60 1.31
N MET A 192 -9.64 -7.08 1.03
CA MET A 192 -9.21 -6.72 -0.32
C MET A 192 -8.47 -7.84 -1.05
N ALA A 193 -7.93 -8.82 -0.33
CA ALA A 193 -7.07 -9.87 -0.88
C ALA A 193 -7.67 -10.56 -2.11
N ASN A 194 -8.87 -11.16 -1.97
CA ASN A 194 -9.49 -11.93 -3.04
C ASN A 194 -9.84 -11.06 -4.26
N ARG A 195 -10.36 -9.84 -4.02
CA ARG A 195 -10.73 -8.94 -5.12
C ARG A 195 -9.50 -8.51 -5.92
N SER A 196 -8.42 -8.16 -5.24
CA SER A 196 -7.20 -7.68 -5.89
C SER A 196 -6.45 -8.80 -6.61
N THR A 197 -6.45 -10.03 -6.09
CA THR A 197 -5.88 -11.17 -6.84
C THR A 197 -6.73 -11.54 -8.06
N ALA A 198 -8.06 -11.44 -7.93
CA ALA A 198 -8.98 -11.83 -9.00
C ALA A 198 -8.93 -10.93 -10.25
N LEU A 199 -8.24 -9.79 -10.19
CA LEU A 199 -7.98 -8.93 -11.37
C LEU A 199 -7.27 -9.69 -12.50
N PHE A 200 -6.54 -10.75 -12.18
CA PHE A 200 -5.72 -11.51 -13.12
C PHE A 200 -6.20 -12.95 -13.36
N ASP A 201 -7.37 -13.35 -12.82
CA ASP A 201 -7.88 -14.74 -12.90
C ASP A 201 -8.12 -15.20 -14.35
N SER A 202 -8.45 -14.27 -15.26
CA SER A 202 -8.65 -14.56 -16.69
C SER A 202 -7.34 -14.58 -17.50
N THR A 203 -6.19 -14.47 -16.84
CA THR A 203 -4.86 -14.43 -17.47
C THR A 203 -4.01 -15.62 -17.06
N ASN A 204 -2.96 -15.94 -17.83
CA ASN A 204 -1.97 -16.96 -17.46
C ASN A 204 -0.93 -16.45 -16.43
N ILE A 205 -1.32 -15.56 -15.51
CA ILE A 205 -0.43 -15.03 -14.46
C ILE A 205 -0.72 -15.77 -13.16
N ASN A 206 0.28 -16.42 -12.59
CA ASN A 206 0.16 -17.02 -11.27
C ASN A 206 0.10 -15.93 -10.19
N THR A 207 -1.11 -15.62 -9.72
CA THR A 207 -1.34 -14.51 -8.79
C THR A 207 -1.58 -15.02 -7.39
N GLN A 208 -0.85 -14.46 -6.42
CA GLN A 208 -1.00 -14.80 -5.00
C GLN A 208 -1.07 -13.54 -4.14
N TRP A 209 -1.93 -13.56 -3.13
CA TRP A 209 -1.92 -12.53 -2.09
C TRP A 209 -0.70 -12.70 -1.18
N LEU A 210 0.13 -11.68 -1.08
CA LEU A 210 1.21 -11.61 -0.11
C LEU A 210 0.65 -11.01 1.18
N ALA A 211 0.56 -11.82 2.23
CA ALA A 211 0.01 -11.45 3.54
C ALA A 211 0.91 -10.50 4.36
N LEU A 212 1.51 -9.51 3.69
CA LEU A 212 2.37 -8.49 4.26
C LEU A 212 1.52 -7.38 4.87
N THR A 213 1.10 -7.57 6.12
CA THR A 213 0.33 -6.59 6.89
C THR A 213 1.21 -5.89 7.94
N PRO A 214 0.76 -4.76 8.52
CA PRO A 214 1.46 -4.14 9.65
C PRO A 214 1.59 -5.07 10.88
N ALA A 215 0.63 -5.97 11.09
CA ALA A 215 0.70 -6.97 12.15
C ALA A 215 1.78 -8.02 11.84
N LEU A 216 1.82 -8.54 10.61
CA LEU A 216 2.87 -9.47 10.15
C LEU A 216 4.25 -8.84 10.29
N ALA A 217 4.44 -7.62 9.79
CA ALA A 217 5.73 -6.93 9.84
C ALA A 217 6.26 -6.80 11.27
N LYS A 218 5.39 -6.47 12.23
CA LYS A 218 5.77 -6.44 13.65
C LYS A 218 6.03 -7.84 14.21
N ALA A 219 5.17 -8.81 13.91
CA ALA A 219 5.26 -10.15 14.45
C ALA A 219 6.53 -10.88 13.99
N ILE A 220 6.85 -10.81 12.69
CA ILE A 220 7.97 -11.53 12.08
C ILE A 220 9.32 -10.96 12.54
N THR A 221 9.41 -9.65 12.74
CA THR A 221 10.65 -8.97 13.19
C THR A 221 10.88 -9.07 14.70
N THR A 222 9.85 -9.40 15.48
CA THR A 222 9.95 -9.60 16.94
C THR A 222 9.76 -11.05 17.35
N ASN A 223 9.74 -11.97 16.39
CA ASN A 223 9.50 -13.40 16.61
C ASN A 223 8.25 -13.69 17.47
N SER A 224 7.16 -12.95 17.23
CA SER A 224 5.92 -13.00 18.03
C SER A 224 4.69 -13.41 17.21
N CYS A 225 4.86 -14.34 16.26
CA CYS A 225 3.80 -14.78 15.35
C CYS A 225 2.52 -15.27 16.04
N ASN A 226 2.64 -15.91 17.22
CA ASN A 226 1.46 -16.33 17.99
C ASN A 226 0.61 -15.15 18.50
N ASN A 227 1.18 -13.94 18.54
CA ASN A 227 0.49 -12.71 18.95
C ASN A 227 -0.16 -11.95 17.78
N LEU A 228 -0.21 -12.53 16.57
CA LEU A 228 -0.85 -11.91 15.41
C LEU A 228 -2.26 -11.37 15.69
N PRO A 229 -3.17 -12.09 16.40
CA PRO A 229 -4.49 -11.54 16.74
C PRO A 229 -4.42 -10.22 17.52
N ALA A 230 -3.57 -10.12 18.54
CA ALA A 230 -3.37 -8.89 19.32
C ALA A 230 -2.66 -7.80 18.51
N LEU A 231 -1.74 -8.18 17.61
CA LEU A 231 -1.04 -7.24 16.72
C LEU A 231 -1.95 -6.66 15.64
N ARG A 232 -2.91 -7.42 15.10
CA ARG A 232 -3.95 -6.92 14.19
C ARG A 232 -4.75 -5.80 14.86
N GLN A 233 -5.14 -5.98 16.11
CA GLN A 233 -5.86 -4.96 16.87
C GLN A 233 -4.98 -3.73 17.11
N SER A 234 -3.79 -3.90 17.69
CA SER A 234 -2.93 -2.77 18.09
C SER A 234 -2.24 -2.04 16.94
N LYS A 235 -1.99 -2.70 15.80
CA LYS A 235 -1.27 -2.10 14.65
C LYS A 235 -2.17 -1.65 13.51
N MET A 236 -3.33 -2.30 13.36
CA MET A 236 -4.23 -2.07 12.23
C MET A 236 -5.63 -1.62 12.67
N GLY A 237 -6.02 -1.84 13.92
CA GLY A 237 -7.37 -1.52 14.40
C GLY A 237 -8.44 -2.38 13.72
N VAL A 238 -8.11 -3.64 13.43
CA VAL A 238 -9.04 -4.65 12.90
C VAL A 238 -9.23 -5.77 13.91
N TYR A 239 -10.46 -6.28 13.97
CA TYR A 239 -10.89 -7.22 15.02
C TYR A 239 -11.58 -8.43 14.42
N ASN A 240 -11.51 -9.58 15.10
CA ASN A 240 -12.22 -10.80 14.73
C ASN A 240 -11.92 -11.32 13.30
N ARG A 241 -10.77 -10.96 12.72
CA ARG A 241 -10.46 -11.28 11.32
C ARG A 241 -10.20 -12.77 11.09
N GLU A 242 -9.86 -13.50 12.14
CA GLU A 242 -9.66 -14.96 12.12
C GLU A 242 -10.96 -15.70 11.80
N VAL A 243 -12.09 -15.18 12.27
CA VAL A 243 -13.41 -15.73 11.99
C VAL A 243 -13.92 -15.30 10.62
N ILE A 244 -13.69 -14.04 10.24
CA ILE A 244 -14.22 -13.46 8.99
C ILE A 244 -13.39 -13.86 7.75
N TYR A 245 -12.08 -14.01 7.91
CA TYR A 245 -11.12 -14.32 6.83
C TYR A 245 -10.17 -15.45 7.25
N PRO A 246 -10.68 -16.67 7.51
CA PRO A 246 -9.88 -17.77 8.05
C PRO A 246 -8.74 -18.20 7.12
N GLU A 247 -8.97 -18.21 5.80
CA GLU A 247 -7.94 -18.57 4.82
C GLU A 247 -6.79 -17.55 4.82
N GLN A 248 -7.12 -16.26 4.78
CA GLN A 248 -6.14 -15.18 4.71
C GLN A 248 -5.36 -15.06 6.02
N THR A 249 -6.03 -15.18 7.17
CA THR A 249 -5.34 -15.15 8.48
C THR A 249 -4.46 -16.38 8.72
N LYS A 250 -4.83 -17.55 8.16
CA LYS A 250 -3.97 -18.75 8.16
C LYS A 250 -2.75 -18.55 7.26
N ALA A 251 -2.92 -17.97 6.07
CA ALA A 251 -1.80 -17.65 5.17
C ALA A 251 -0.81 -16.66 5.82
N GLU A 252 -1.32 -15.64 6.51
CA GLU A 252 -0.49 -14.70 7.28
C GLU A 252 0.29 -15.40 8.41
N MET A 253 -0.36 -16.27 9.18
CA MET A 253 0.30 -17.04 10.24
C MET A 253 1.39 -17.95 9.67
N ALA A 254 1.13 -18.63 8.56
CA ALA A 254 2.10 -19.50 7.90
C ALA A 254 3.32 -18.70 7.42
N LEU A 255 3.10 -17.56 6.76
CA LEU A 255 4.16 -16.67 6.31
C LEU A 255 4.99 -16.12 7.47
N CYS A 256 4.35 -15.74 8.58
CA CYS A 256 5.04 -15.27 9.78
C CYS A 256 5.95 -16.35 10.36
N LYS A 257 5.43 -17.58 10.53
CA LYS A 257 6.19 -18.73 11.04
C LYS A 257 7.35 -19.15 10.13
N GLY A 258 7.23 -18.91 8.82
CA GLY A 258 8.33 -19.11 7.86
C GLY A 258 9.47 -18.10 8.02
N GLY A 259 9.24 -16.99 8.73
CA GLY A 259 10.27 -16.00 9.04
C GLY A 259 10.69 -15.14 7.84
N VAL A 260 11.62 -14.22 8.11
CA VAL A 260 12.09 -13.21 7.15
C VAL A 260 12.65 -13.86 5.87
N HIS A 261 13.33 -14.99 5.99
CA HIS A 261 13.92 -15.69 4.85
C HIS A 261 12.85 -16.24 3.89
N ALA A 262 11.78 -16.87 4.40
CA ALA A 262 10.70 -17.36 3.56
C ALA A 262 9.97 -16.21 2.85
N LEU A 263 9.69 -15.11 3.57
CA LEU A 263 9.08 -13.91 3.00
C LEU A 263 9.95 -13.31 1.88
N THR A 264 11.23 -13.08 2.15
CA THR A 264 12.15 -12.51 1.16
C THR A 264 12.34 -13.42 -0.06
N SER A 265 12.38 -14.73 0.13
CA SER A 265 12.47 -15.72 -0.96
C SER A 265 11.20 -15.73 -1.81
N LEU A 266 10.02 -15.70 -1.18
CA LEU A 266 8.74 -15.61 -1.89
C LEU A 266 8.70 -14.37 -2.79
N ILE A 267 9.12 -13.21 -2.28
CA ILE A 267 9.21 -11.96 -3.06
C ILE A 267 10.22 -12.09 -4.20
N LYS A 268 11.42 -12.62 -3.91
CA LYS A 268 12.48 -12.75 -4.93
C LYS A 268 12.12 -13.69 -6.07
N ASN A 269 11.27 -14.68 -5.81
CA ASN A 269 10.81 -15.63 -6.81
C ASN A 269 9.62 -15.12 -7.65
N SER A 270 9.02 -13.97 -7.31
CA SER A 270 7.95 -13.40 -8.11
C SER A 270 8.45 -12.54 -9.27
N THR A 271 7.70 -12.54 -10.38
CA THR A 271 7.99 -11.67 -11.54
C THR A 271 7.62 -10.22 -11.23
N GLY A 272 6.53 -10.00 -10.51
CA GLY A 272 6.11 -8.67 -10.10
C GLY A 272 5.44 -8.62 -8.73
N VAL A 273 5.24 -7.39 -8.27
CA VAL A 273 4.47 -7.05 -7.06
C VAL A 273 3.48 -5.94 -7.38
N MET A 274 2.32 -5.98 -6.72
CA MET A 274 1.26 -4.98 -6.85
C MET A 274 0.88 -4.44 -5.48
N PHE A 275 0.89 -3.12 -5.32
CA PHE A 275 0.46 -2.42 -4.11
C PHE A 275 -0.90 -1.77 -4.36
N ASN A 276 -1.89 -2.12 -3.55
CA ASN A 276 -3.23 -1.61 -3.72
C ASN A 276 -3.39 -0.15 -3.25
N ASP A 277 -4.54 0.43 -3.58
CA ASP A 277 -4.94 1.77 -3.13
C ASP A 277 -5.40 1.80 -1.65
N GLY A 278 -5.42 2.99 -1.04
CA GLY A 278 -5.86 3.21 0.33
C GLY A 278 -5.10 4.33 1.05
N ASP A 279 -4.50 4.00 2.20
CA ASP A 279 -3.69 4.90 3.01
C ASP A 279 -2.21 4.52 2.89
N VAL A 280 -1.42 5.39 2.26
CA VAL A 280 0.01 5.21 2.06
C VAL A 280 0.78 5.04 3.37
N SER A 281 0.27 5.62 4.46
CA SER A 281 0.87 5.49 5.80
C SER A 281 0.81 4.06 6.32
N LEU A 282 -0.21 3.28 5.91
CA LEU A 282 -0.31 1.85 6.26
C LEU A 282 0.69 1.01 5.48
N THR A 283 0.87 1.27 4.19
CA THR A 283 1.89 0.58 3.38
C THR A 283 3.29 0.91 3.87
N ARG A 284 3.56 2.16 4.29
CA ARG A 284 4.84 2.49 4.93
C ARG A 284 5.12 1.65 6.17
N LYS A 285 4.11 1.32 6.98
CA LYS A 285 4.29 0.48 8.19
C LYS A 285 4.70 -0.97 7.88
N VAL A 286 4.56 -1.42 6.63
CA VAL A 286 5.05 -2.75 6.21
C VAL A 286 6.41 -2.70 5.53
N LEU A 287 6.89 -1.51 5.18
CA LEU A 287 8.19 -1.28 4.53
C LEU A 287 9.25 -0.76 5.51
N PHE A 288 8.84 -0.04 6.55
CA PHE A 288 9.75 0.63 7.48
C PHE A 288 9.34 0.43 8.95
N ASP A 289 10.33 0.36 9.83
CA ASP A 289 10.13 0.37 11.28
C ASP A 289 9.79 1.77 11.82
N GLN A 290 9.57 1.89 13.13
CA GLN A 290 9.26 3.18 13.76
C GLN A 290 10.40 4.23 13.68
N ASN A 291 11.62 3.80 13.36
CA ASN A 291 12.80 4.65 13.22
C ASN A 291 13.06 5.02 11.74
N ASN A 292 12.17 4.61 10.82
CA ASN A 292 12.30 4.72 9.37
C ASN A 292 13.43 3.86 8.77
N ASN A 293 13.86 2.80 9.45
CA ASN A 293 14.76 1.82 8.85
C ASN A 293 13.94 0.86 7.99
N PRO A 294 14.41 0.51 6.78
CA PRO A 294 13.72 -0.46 5.94
C PRO A 294 13.72 -1.85 6.61
N TYR A 295 12.61 -2.57 6.53
CA TYR A 295 12.58 -3.99 6.88
C TYR A 295 13.40 -4.82 5.87
N PRO A 296 13.85 -6.03 6.25
CA PRO A 296 14.73 -6.84 5.40
C PRO A 296 14.18 -7.21 4.01
N TRP A 297 12.86 -7.17 3.82
CA TRP A 297 12.20 -7.45 2.54
C TRP A 297 11.97 -6.23 1.66
N THR A 298 12.19 -5.01 2.17
CA THR A 298 11.94 -3.78 1.41
C THR A 298 12.79 -3.71 0.15
N GLN A 299 14.08 -4.08 0.22
CA GLN A 299 14.94 -4.15 -0.97
C GLN A 299 14.45 -5.21 -1.98
N ALA A 300 13.96 -6.35 -1.49
CA ALA A 300 13.45 -7.41 -2.36
C ALA A 300 12.20 -6.96 -3.14
N LEU A 301 11.34 -6.15 -2.52
CA LEU A 301 10.19 -5.51 -3.15
C LEU A 301 10.62 -4.44 -4.17
N GLN A 302 11.57 -3.58 -3.79
CA GLN A 302 12.07 -2.50 -4.66
C GLN A 302 12.74 -3.05 -5.93
N SER A 303 13.37 -4.22 -5.85
CA SER A 303 14.10 -4.82 -6.97
C SER A 303 13.24 -5.67 -7.90
N ARG A 304 11.91 -5.68 -7.76
CA ARG A 304 11.06 -6.53 -8.60
C ARG A 304 11.06 -6.03 -10.05
N PRO A 305 11.15 -6.93 -11.05
CA PRO A 305 11.14 -6.53 -12.46
C PRO A 305 9.88 -5.75 -12.86
N VAL A 306 8.72 -6.11 -12.32
CA VAL A 306 7.48 -5.35 -12.54
C VAL A 306 6.91 -4.90 -11.19
N ILE A 307 6.71 -3.59 -11.04
CA ILE A 307 6.06 -3.01 -9.87
C ILE A 307 4.80 -2.28 -10.32
N VAL A 308 3.67 -2.64 -9.72
CA VAL A 308 2.38 -1.98 -9.95
C VAL A 308 1.95 -1.25 -8.67
N GLY A 309 1.57 0.00 -8.79
CA GLY A 309 0.93 0.78 -7.73
C GLY A 309 -0.46 1.21 -8.13
N GLU A 310 -1.41 1.18 -7.20
CA GLU A 310 -2.73 1.80 -7.35
C GLU A 310 -2.86 2.94 -6.34
N GLY A 311 -3.15 4.16 -6.79
CA GLY A 311 -3.37 5.32 -5.90
C GLY A 311 -2.30 5.45 -4.82
N ALA A 312 -2.62 5.18 -3.55
CA ALA A 312 -1.65 5.15 -2.45
C ALA A 312 -0.47 4.18 -2.68
N GLY A 313 -0.70 3.04 -3.32
CA GLY A 313 0.33 2.11 -3.77
C GLY A 313 1.25 2.68 -4.85
N SER A 314 0.78 3.67 -5.62
CA SER A 314 1.63 4.47 -6.52
C SER A 314 2.44 5.50 -5.73
N LEU A 315 1.81 6.20 -4.78
CA LEU A 315 2.49 7.22 -3.97
C LEU A 315 3.62 6.65 -3.11
N VAL A 316 3.50 5.40 -2.65
CA VAL A 316 4.57 4.75 -1.88
C VAL A 316 5.81 4.47 -2.74
N GLN A 317 5.75 4.58 -4.06
CA GLN A 317 6.90 4.34 -4.94
C GLN A 317 7.88 5.51 -4.95
N SER A 318 7.49 6.69 -4.46
CA SER A 318 8.36 7.87 -4.36
C SER A 318 9.70 7.57 -3.70
N ALA A 319 10.69 8.40 -4.02
CA ALA A 319 12.10 8.24 -3.67
C ALA A 319 12.35 7.89 -2.20
N ALA A 320 13.37 7.07 -1.94
CA ALA A 320 13.81 6.74 -0.58
C ALA A 320 14.50 7.94 0.09
N LYS A 321 14.58 7.95 1.43
CA LYS A 321 15.04 9.06 2.29
C LYS A 321 16.36 9.76 1.86
N SER A 322 17.22 9.09 1.08
CA SER A 322 18.53 9.61 0.62
C SER A 322 18.49 10.45 -0.66
N ASN A 323 17.36 10.54 -1.35
CA ASN A 323 17.26 11.17 -2.68
C ASN A 323 16.64 12.58 -2.62
N LEU A 324 16.73 13.33 -3.72
CA LEU A 324 15.85 14.48 -3.94
C LEU A 324 14.42 13.95 -4.17
N ASN A 325 13.37 14.65 -3.72
CA ASN A 325 11.95 14.28 -3.91
C ASN A 325 11.42 13.09 -3.08
N THR A 326 11.80 12.99 -1.81
CA THR A 326 11.34 11.92 -0.89
C THR A 326 9.94 12.14 -0.30
N ALA A 327 9.32 13.29 -0.56
CA ALA A 327 8.07 13.62 0.09
C ALA A 327 6.92 12.76 -0.48
N ILE A 328 6.11 12.20 0.41
CA ILE A 328 4.89 11.48 0.06
C ILE A 328 3.72 12.21 0.70
N VAL A 329 2.72 12.56 -0.11
CA VAL A 329 1.44 13.08 0.39
C VAL A 329 0.75 11.98 1.19
N THR A 330 0.42 12.25 2.46
CA THR A 330 -0.32 11.35 3.34
C THR A 330 -1.79 11.77 3.53
N GLY A 331 -2.17 12.95 3.06
CA GLY A 331 -3.54 13.43 3.10
C GLY A 331 -3.69 14.94 2.91
N GLY A 332 -4.93 15.40 3.05
CA GLY A 332 -5.33 16.80 2.87
C GLY A 332 -5.95 17.08 1.51
N SER A 333 -6.42 18.31 1.31
CA SER A 333 -7.06 18.79 0.09
C SER A 333 -6.34 20.01 -0.47
N SER A 334 -6.63 20.39 -1.72
CA SER A 334 -6.06 21.62 -2.31
C SER A 334 -6.44 22.88 -1.55
N ILE A 335 -7.71 23.02 -1.13
CA ILE A 335 -8.12 24.17 -0.32
C ILE A 335 -7.42 24.17 1.05
N GLY A 336 -7.20 23.00 1.65
CA GLY A 336 -6.47 22.91 2.90
C GLY A 336 -4.97 23.17 2.74
N ALA A 337 -4.39 22.83 1.59
CA ALA A 337 -3.01 23.18 1.27
C ALA A 337 -2.82 24.69 1.14
N LEU A 338 -3.72 25.39 0.44
CA LEU A 338 -3.70 26.85 0.31
C LEU A 338 -3.92 27.58 1.65
N ARG A 339 -4.85 27.09 2.47
CA ARG A 339 -5.19 27.71 3.76
C ARG A 339 -4.11 27.51 4.83
N GLY A 340 -3.21 26.54 4.65
CA GLY A 340 -2.18 26.22 5.63
C GLY A 340 -2.77 25.93 7.00
N ASP A 341 -2.32 26.66 8.02
CA ASP A 341 -2.72 26.45 9.41
C ASP A 341 -4.18 26.84 9.71
N LYS A 342 -4.82 27.59 8.81
CA LYS A 342 -6.25 27.92 8.91
C LYS A 342 -7.16 26.77 8.44
N ALA A 343 -6.61 25.68 7.89
CA ALA A 343 -7.38 24.52 7.46
C ALA A 343 -7.81 23.66 8.65
N THR A 344 -8.95 22.98 8.52
CA THR A 344 -9.31 21.92 9.48
C THR A 344 -8.28 20.81 9.46
N LYS A 345 -8.14 20.03 10.55
CA LYS A 345 -7.18 18.91 10.61
C LYS A 345 -7.35 17.92 9.46
N GLN A 346 -8.57 17.71 8.99
CA GLN A 346 -8.91 16.80 7.90
C GLN A 346 -8.52 17.37 6.52
N GLN A 347 -8.60 18.68 6.34
CA GLN A 347 -8.27 19.34 5.07
C GLN A 347 -6.77 19.63 4.93
N ARG A 348 -6.08 19.88 6.04
CA ARG A 348 -4.68 20.32 6.05
C ARG A 348 -3.79 19.32 5.31
N LEU A 349 -2.95 19.83 4.40
CA LEU A 349 -1.94 19.03 3.72
C LEU A 349 -1.04 18.35 4.76
N THR A 350 -0.96 17.02 4.66
CA THR A 350 -0.02 16.21 5.45
C THR A 350 0.87 15.44 4.49
N TYR A 351 2.14 15.33 4.84
CA TYR A 351 3.13 14.59 4.07
C TYR A 351 4.20 14.03 5.01
N THR A 352 4.97 13.08 4.51
CA THR A 352 6.17 12.56 5.18
C THR A 352 7.38 12.77 4.29
N ALA A 353 8.45 13.31 4.85
CA ALA A 353 9.74 13.49 4.16
C ALA A 353 10.61 12.21 4.19
N ALA A 354 10.14 11.14 4.83
CA ALA A 354 10.93 9.94 5.04
C ALA A 354 10.93 8.98 3.84
N GLY A 355 10.38 9.34 2.68
CA GLY A 355 10.51 8.55 1.45
C GLY A 355 9.68 7.27 1.37
N GLY A 356 9.54 6.73 0.17
CA GLY A 356 8.80 5.49 -0.08
C GLY A 356 9.71 4.30 -0.30
N LEU A 357 9.21 3.33 -1.05
CA LEU A 357 9.97 2.20 -1.58
C LEU A 357 11.14 2.65 -2.47
N GLY A 358 11.06 3.83 -3.09
CA GLY A 358 12.14 4.41 -3.87
C GLY A 358 12.31 3.83 -5.28
N SER A 359 11.24 3.26 -5.85
CA SER A 359 11.21 2.76 -7.23
C SER A 359 10.97 3.88 -8.25
N PHE A 360 10.41 5.02 -7.82
CA PHE A 360 10.18 6.21 -8.62
C PHE A 360 11.01 7.39 -8.09
N ASN A 361 11.96 7.88 -8.90
CA ASN A 361 12.89 8.95 -8.49
C ASN A 361 12.79 10.22 -9.37
N TYR A 362 11.75 10.33 -10.21
CA TYR A 362 11.62 11.44 -11.17
C TYR A 362 10.92 12.68 -10.61
N GLY A 363 10.23 12.58 -9.48
CA GLY A 363 9.52 13.70 -8.88
C GLY A 363 8.55 13.31 -7.77
N LEU A 364 7.74 14.26 -7.32
CA LEU A 364 6.65 14.02 -6.38
C LEU A 364 5.42 13.48 -7.10
N LEU A 365 4.79 12.49 -6.48
CA LEU A 365 3.57 11.87 -7.00
C LEU A 365 2.34 12.39 -6.25
N ASP A 366 1.25 12.55 -7.00
CA ASP A 366 -0.10 12.62 -6.48
C ASP A 366 -1.03 11.74 -7.34
N SER A 367 -2.14 11.27 -6.78
CA SER A 367 -3.09 10.33 -7.39
C SER A 367 -4.53 10.86 -7.29
N GLN A 368 -5.51 10.25 -7.97
CA GLN A 368 -6.91 10.74 -8.06
C GLN A 368 -6.94 12.26 -8.30
N PHE A 369 -6.08 12.69 -9.22
CA PHE A 369 -5.53 14.04 -9.20
C PHE A 369 -6.56 15.08 -9.59
N SER A 370 -7.16 14.97 -10.77
CA SER A 370 -8.22 15.87 -11.23
C SER A 370 -9.52 15.63 -10.49
N GLU A 371 -9.86 14.38 -10.15
CA GLU A 371 -11.13 14.01 -9.49
C GLU A 371 -11.28 14.63 -8.11
N GLN A 372 -10.16 14.87 -7.43
CA GLN A 372 -10.13 15.52 -6.12
C GLN A 372 -9.53 16.93 -6.15
N ASN A 373 -9.39 17.54 -7.34
CA ASN A 373 -8.84 18.88 -7.54
C ASN A 373 -7.46 19.07 -6.90
N ARG A 374 -6.57 18.08 -6.96
CA ARG A 374 -5.31 18.01 -6.17
C ARG A 374 -4.14 18.82 -6.74
N THR A 375 -4.35 19.60 -7.79
CA THR A 375 -3.32 20.46 -8.41
C THR A 375 -2.62 21.36 -7.40
N LEU A 376 -3.37 22.12 -6.61
CA LEU A 376 -2.79 23.07 -5.65
C LEU A 376 -2.20 22.35 -4.43
N ARG A 377 -2.70 21.16 -4.09
CA ARG A 377 -2.10 20.30 -3.07
C ARG A 377 -0.68 19.88 -3.47
N LEU A 378 -0.52 19.37 -4.69
CA LEU A 378 0.79 18.96 -5.22
C LEU A 378 1.72 20.16 -5.40
N ALA A 379 1.23 21.26 -6.00
CA ALA A 379 2.02 22.48 -6.17
C ALA A 379 2.50 23.08 -4.83
N THR A 380 1.63 23.06 -3.81
CA THR A 380 2.00 23.50 -2.45
C THR A 380 3.06 22.59 -1.84
N LEU A 381 2.95 21.27 -2.03
CA LEU A 381 3.96 20.34 -1.53
C LEU A 381 5.30 20.60 -2.22
N LEU A 382 5.33 20.68 -3.56
CA LEU A 382 6.52 21.01 -4.33
C LEU A 382 7.18 22.29 -3.82
N SER A 383 6.41 23.36 -3.65
CA SER A 383 6.90 24.63 -3.12
C SER A 383 7.51 24.50 -1.72
N LYS A 384 6.91 23.68 -0.85
CA LYS A 384 7.39 23.44 0.53
C LYS A 384 8.64 22.56 0.58
N THR A 385 8.80 21.62 -0.35
CA THR A 385 9.91 20.64 -0.33
C THR A 385 11.06 21.00 -1.26
N SER A 386 10.90 22.07 -2.05
CA SER A 386 11.96 22.62 -2.87
C SER A 386 13.07 23.21 -2.00
N THR A 387 14.23 22.56 -1.98
CA THR A 387 15.41 23.07 -1.28
C THR A 387 16.12 24.11 -2.14
N LYS A 388 16.35 25.32 -1.62
CA LYS A 388 17.06 26.43 -2.31
C LYS A 388 18.57 26.21 -2.51
N THR A 389 19.10 25.04 -2.16
CA THR A 389 20.54 24.80 -1.98
C THR A 389 21.03 23.66 -2.87
N LYS A 390 21.14 23.92 -4.18
CA LYS A 390 22.27 23.54 -5.06
C LYS A 390 21.84 23.64 -6.52
N SER A 391 22.68 24.35 -7.28
CA SER A 391 22.83 24.38 -8.74
C SER A 391 21.57 24.05 -9.55
N ASP A 392 21.00 25.10 -10.12
CA ASP A 392 20.11 25.20 -11.27
C ASP A 392 19.90 23.89 -12.08
N GLU A 393 18.61 23.57 -12.31
CA GLU A 393 18.04 22.67 -13.35
C GLU A 393 17.40 21.33 -12.98
N GLN A 394 17.60 20.74 -11.79
CA GLN A 394 16.67 19.67 -11.36
C GLN A 394 15.44 20.28 -10.69
N LEU A 395 14.58 20.90 -11.52
CA LEU A 395 13.23 21.28 -11.13
C LEU A 395 12.56 20.10 -10.43
N GLN A 396 12.07 20.28 -9.20
CA GLN A 396 11.21 19.29 -8.58
C GLN A 396 9.97 19.15 -9.46
N GLN A 397 9.85 18.03 -10.16
CA GLN A 397 8.70 17.74 -11.00
C GLN A 397 7.57 17.18 -10.13
N GLY A 398 6.34 17.54 -10.45
CA GLY A 398 5.13 16.96 -9.87
C GLY A 398 4.37 16.17 -10.92
N PHE A 399 4.04 14.93 -10.59
CA PHE A 399 3.25 14.03 -11.42
C PHE A 399 1.90 13.80 -10.74
N GLY A 400 0.84 14.38 -11.30
CA GLY A 400 -0.53 14.09 -10.92
C GLY A 400 -1.10 13.00 -11.82
N ILE A 401 -1.55 11.88 -11.23
CA ILE A 401 -2.10 10.75 -11.97
C ILE A 401 -3.62 10.67 -11.72
N ASP A 402 -4.41 10.86 -12.78
CA ASP A 402 -5.88 10.80 -12.73
C ASP A 402 -6.40 9.37 -12.55
N GLU A 403 -7.68 9.24 -12.17
CA GLU A 403 -8.35 7.94 -12.14
C GLU A 403 -8.35 7.30 -13.53
N ASN A 404 -8.29 5.96 -13.57
CA ASN A 404 -8.25 5.18 -14.80
C ASN A 404 -7.11 5.56 -15.78
N THR A 405 -6.07 6.20 -15.28
CA THR A 405 -4.83 6.58 -15.98
C THR A 405 -3.64 5.93 -15.27
N ALA A 406 -2.58 5.60 -16.01
CA ALA A 406 -1.34 5.10 -15.43
C ALA A 406 -0.12 5.85 -15.98
N LEU A 407 0.80 6.21 -15.08
CA LEU A 407 2.14 6.64 -15.44
C LEU A 407 3.04 5.40 -15.49
N VAL A 408 3.73 5.21 -16.62
CA VAL A 408 4.63 4.06 -16.82
C VAL A 408 6.06 4.54 -16.94
N VAL A 409 6.96 3.90 -16.19
CA VAL A 409 8.42 4.08 -16.32
C VAL A 409 9.02 2.73 -16.72
N ILE A 410 9.84 2.73 -17.76
CA ILE A 410 10.58 1.54 -18.21
C ILE A 410 12.05 1.87 -18.08
N ASN A 411 12.71 1.24 -17.12
CA ASN A 411 14.16 1.30 -16.94
C ASN A 411 14.77 0.10 -17.64
N HIS A 412 15.69 0.36 -18.55
CA HIS A 412 16.47 -0.68 -19.22
C HIS A 412 17.95 -0.35 -19.05
N PRO A 413 18.78 -1.28 -18.53
CA PRO A 413 20.21 -1.10 -18.54
C PRO A 413 20.70 -1.03 -19.99
N GLY A 414 21.06 0.16 -20.47
CA GLY A 414 21.75 0.31 -21.75
C GLY A 414 21.24 1.35 -22.74
N ILE A 415 20.37 2.29 -22.35
CA ILE A 415 20.13 3.50 -23.16
C ILE A 415 20.49 4.71 -22.32
N ILE A 416 21.73 5.18 -22.49
CA ILE A 416 22.17 6.55 -22.17
C ILE A 416 21.99 7.37 -23.44
#